data_AF-A0A7S1CTS1-F1
#
_entry.id   AF-A0A7S1CTS1-F1
#
_cell.length_a   1.000
_cell.length_b   1.000
_cell.length_c   1.000
_cell.angle_alpha   90.00
_cell.angle_beta   90.00
_cell.angle_gamma   90.00
#
_symmetry.space_group_name_H-M   'P 1'
#
loop_
_entity.id
_entity.type
_entity.pdbx_description
1 polymer ?
#
loop_
_entity_poly.entity_id
_entity_poly.type
_entity_poly.pdbx_seq_one_letter_code
_entity_poly.pdbx_strand_id
1 'polypeptide(L)'
;DPNLGPPVVALGKFDALHRGHQKLAITAVHLGGTPHLVSFDGMAEVFGWEPRLPLVAPCDRRRVLSSWRRVCLSAVPREHRIPFRDVRNMVPEEFVELLARDLGAKGVVVGSNYRFGYKAAGTAETLKSLGSAYGMKVEIVNLVEESEFSVEHGLGDIVSSTKIRKGLGSGDVGLVAQCLGRPYRLVARLGVKDLRTQG
;
A
#
# COMPACT_ATOMS: atom_id res chain seq x y z
N ASP A 1 20.50 6.98 3.77
CA ASP A 1 20.04 6.81 2.38
C ASP A 1 20.71 7.91 1.58
N PRO A 2 21.48 7.61 0.52
CA PRO A 2 22.17 8.64 -0.22
C PRO A 2 21.11 9.52 -0.90
N ASN A 3 20.91 10.72 -0.37
CA ASN A 3 20.40 11.90 -1.06
C ASN A 3 19.10 11.70 -1.90
N LEU A 4 18.17 10.87 -1.44
CA LEU A 4 16.83 10.86 -2.03
C LEU A 4 16.17 12.20 -1.69
N GLY A 5 15.57 12.82 -2.71
CA GLY A 5 14.92 14.12 -2.59
C GLY A 5 13.72 14.11 -1.63
N PRO A 6 12.95 15.20 -1.59
CA PRO A 6 11.82 15.38 -0.69
C PRO A 6 10.80 14.22 -0.76
N PRO A 7 9.97 14.01 0.27
CA PRO A 7 9.05 12.88 0.32
C PRO A 7 8.10 12.88 -0.88
N VAL A 8 7.96 11.69 -1.48
CA VAL A 8 6.94 11.41 -2.49
C VAL A 8 5.98 10.40 -1.88
N VAL A 9 4.73 10.85 -1.70
CA VAL A 9 3.70 10.11 -0.98
C VAL A 9 3.00 9.14 -1.91
N ALA A 10 3.08 7.85 -1.62
CA ALA A 10 2.25 6.84 -2.26
C ALA A 10 1.03 6.56 -1.36
N LEU A 11 -0.19 6.74 -1.87
CA LEU A 11 -1.41 6.53 -1.08
C LEU A 11 -2.02 5.15 -1.32
N GLY A 12 -2.42 4.49 -0.24
CA GLY A 12 -3.05 3.17 -0.33
C GLY A 12 -3.25 2.50 1.02
N LYS A 13 -3.95 1.36 1.04
CA LYS A 13 -4.13 0.56 2.27
C LYS A 13 -2.87 -0.24 2.64
N PHE A 14 -2.02 -0.58 1.67
CA PHE A 14 -0.75 -1.27 1.87
C PHE A 14 -0.79 -2.58 2.68
N ASP A 15 -1.95 -3.24 2.75
CA ASP A 15 -2.18 -4.43 3.58
C ASP A 15 -1.27 -5.60 3.17
N ALA A 16 -1.30 -5.97 1.88
CA ALA A 16 -0.51 -7.11 1.37
C ALA A 16 0.93 -6.76 0.93
N LEU A 17 1.25 -5.47 0.74
CA LEU A 17 2.49 -5.04 0.06
C LEU A 17 2.71 -5.84 -1.26
N HIS A 18 1.70 -5.93 -2.12
CA HIS A 18 1.74 -6.68 -3.38
C HIS A 18 2.39 -5.90 -4.53
N ARG A 19 2.51 -6.50 -5.72
CA ARG A 19 3.12 -5.86 -6.92
C ARG A 19 2.51 -4.50 -7.26
N GLY A 20 1.18 -4.34 -7.12
CA GLY A 20 0.54 -3.02 -7.24
C GLY A 20 1.07 -1.95 -6.27
N HIS A 21 1.31 -2.30 -5.00
CA HIS A 21 1.93 -1.36 -4.04
C HIS A 21 3.41 -1.10 -4.36
N GLN A 22 4.12 -2.12 -4.85
CA GLN A 22 5.50 -1.98 -5.30
C GLN A 22 5.60 -1.01 -6.49
N LYS A 23 4.66 -1.07 -7.44
CA LYS A 23 4.58 -0.13 -8.58
C LYS A 23 4.45 1.31 -8.09
N LEU A 24 3.61 1.59 -7.08
CA LEU A 24 3.51 2.93 -6.48
C LEU A 24 4.85 3.41 -5.90
N ALA A 25 5.57 2.53 -5.18
CA ALA A 25 6.86 2.86 -4.60
C ALA A 25 7.96 3.09 -5.67
N ILE A 26 7.94 2.28 -6.73
CA ILE A 26 8.84 2.44 -7.88
C ILE A 26 8.58 3.78 -8.57
N THR A 27 7.31 4.13 -8.84
CA THR A 27 6.98 5.43 -9.44
C THR A 27 7.41 6.59 -8.53
N ALA A 28 7.26 6.44 -7.21
CA ALA A 28 7.66 7.47 -6.25
C ALA A 28 9.17 7.77 -6.29
N VAL A 29 10.04 6.75 -6.42
CA VAL A 29 11.49 7.01 -6.59
C VAL A 29 11.82 7.64 -7.94
N HIS A 30 11.10 7.32 -9.00
CA HIS A 30 11.30 7.91 -10.32
C HIS A 30 10.86 9.38 -10.38
N LEU A 31 9.98 9.82 -9.48
CA LEU A 31 9.70 11.24 -9.27
C LEU A 31 10.83 11.99 -8.54
N GLY A 32 11.90 11.30 -8.12
CA GLY A 32 13.10 11.90 -7.55
C GLY A 32 13.09 12.06 -6.03
N GLY A 33 12.20 11.37 -5.31
CA GLY A 33 12.05 11.49 -3.87
C GLY A 33 12.06 10.18 -3.10
N THR A 34 12.05 10.28 -1.77
CA THR A 34 11.93 9.11 -0.89
C THR A 34 10.48 8.60 -0.89
N PRO A 35 10.21 7.30 -1.15
CA PRO A 35 8.84 6.76 -1.15
C PRO A 35 8.27 6.68 0.27
N HIS A 36 7.18 7.39 0.51
CA HIS A 36 6.43 7.37 1.76
C HIS A 36 5.08 6.70 1.51
N LEU A 37 4.93 5.44 1.94
CA LEU A 37 3.69 4.69 1.86
C LEU A 37 2.74 5.16 2.96
N VAL A 38 1.77 6.00 2.60
CA VAL A 38 0.79 6.57 3.53
C VAL A 38 -0.49 5.74 3.50
N SER A 39 -0.84 5.20 4.66
CA SER A 39 -2.06 4.42 4.89
C SER A 39 -2.88 4.99 6.03
N PHE A 40 -4.13 4.53 6.13
CA PHE A 40 -5.06 4.97 7.17
C PHE A 40 -5.38 3.80 8.10
N ASP A 41 -5.25 4.00 9.41
CA ASP A 41 -5.65 3.01 10.42
C ASP A 41 -6.97 3.39 11.10
N GLY A 42 -7.55 2.48 11.89
CA GLY A 42 -8.82 2.72 12.58
C GLY A 42 -10.07 2.75 11.67
N MET A 43 -9.96 2.53 10.35
CA MET A 43 -11.14 2.49 9.46
C MET A 43 -12.20 1.48 9.92
N ALA A 44 -11.78 0.28 10.36
CA ALA A 44 -12.71 -0.75 10.81
C ALA A 44 -13.50 -0.29 12.04
N GLU A 45 -12.82 0.34 13.01
CA GLU A 45 -13.46 0.90 14.21
C GLU A 45 -14.44 2.02 13.84
N VAL A 46 -14.02 2.94 12.98
CA VAL A 46 -14.83 4.09 12.53
C VAL A 46 -16.09 3.67 11.78
N PHE A 47 -16.06 2.54 11.05
CA PHE A 47 -17.20 2.02 10.29
C PHE A 47 -17.92 0.84 10.96
N GLY A 48 -17.46 0.38 12.14
CA GLY A 48 -18.02 -0.80 12.80
C GLY A 48 -17.81 -2.10 12.00
N TRP A 49 -16.74 -2.21 11.22
CA TRP A 49 -16.40 -3.44 10.49
C TRP A 49 -15.62 -4.40 11.36
N GLU A 50 -15.78 -5.70 11.10
CA GLU A 50 -14.93 -6.71 11.71
C GLU A 50 -13.45 -6.49 11.34
N PRO A 51 -12.55 -6.47 12.35
CA PRO A 51 -11.12 -6.38 12.09
C PRO A 51 -10.65 -7.58 11.27
N ARG A 52 -9.87 -7.30 10.22
CA ARG A 52 -9.26 -8.34 9.39
C ARG A 52 -7.82 -8.55 9.81
N LEU A 53 -7.40 -9.82 9.86
CA LEU A 53 -5.98 -10.14 10.06
C LEU A 53 -5.13 -9.53 8.94
N PRO A 54 -3.97 -8.94 9.26
CA PRO A 54 -3.10 -8.33 8.26
C PRO A 54 -2.51 -9.40 7.33
N LEU A 55 -2.39 -9.08 6.04
CA LEU A 55 -1.77 -9.98 5.06
C LEU A 55 -0.26 -10.07 5.20
N VAL A 56 0.38 -9.04 5.77
CA VAL A 56 1.80 -9.07 6.16
C VAL A 56 1.88 -8.84 7.66
N ALA A 57 2.44 -9.81 8.38
CA ALA A 57 2.64 -9.70 9.82
C ALA A 57 3.39 -8.39 10.16
N PRO A 58 2.96 -7.63 11.20
CA PRO A 58 3.59 -6.36 11.54
C PRO A 58 5.11 -6.42 11.70
N CYS A 59 5.62 -7.50 12.31
CA CYS A 59 7.06 -7.73 12.49
C CYS A 59 7.82 -8.04 11.19
N ASP A 60 7.13 -8.47 10.13
CA ASP A 60 7.73 -8.87 8.84
C ASP A 60 7.70 -7.73 7.80
N ARG A 61 6.94 -6.66 8.04
CA ARG A 61 6.78 -5.55 7.08
C ARG A 61 8.12 -4.92 6.69
N ARG A 62 9.01 -4.67 7.65
CA ARG A 62 10.34 -4.10 7.39
C ARG A 62 11.14 -4.97 6.43
N ARG A 63 11.14 -6.30 6.61
CA ARG A 63 11.83 -7.24 5.72
C ARG A 63 11.28 -7.16 4.29
N VAL A 64 9.95 -7.09 4.14
CA VAL A 64 9.30 -6.94 2.83
C VAL A 64 9.70 -5.62 2.16
N LEU A 65 9.67 -4.50 2.87
CA LEU A 65 10.02 -3.20 2.29
C LEU A 65 11.52 -3.13 1.94
N SER A 66 12.39 -3.70 2.77
CA SER A 66 13.82 -3.79 2.47
C SER A 66 14.11 -4.62 1.21
N SER A 67 13.27 -5.59 0.85
CA SER A 67 13.46 -6.35 -0.40
C SER A 67 13.19 -5.50 -1.65
N TRP A 68 12.42 -4.42 -1.54
CA TRP A 68 12.14 -3.51 -2.65
C TRP A 68 13.31 -2.60 -3.02
N ARG A 69 14.37 -2.58 -2.20
CA ARG A 69 15.60 -1.80 -2.45
C ARG A 69 16.16 -1.99 -3.86
N ARG A 70 16.08 -3.23 -4.38
CA ARG A 70 16.60 -3.59 -5.72
C ARG A 70 15.82 -2.97 -6.88
N VAL A 71 14.55 -2.64 -6.66
CA VAL A 71 13.66 -2.05 -7.68
C VAL A 71 13.35 -0.58 -7.42
N CYS A 72 13.66 -0.07 -6.23
CA CYS A 72 13.43 1.32 -5.81
C CYS A 72 14.74 2.14 -5.77
N LEU A 73 15.64 1.98 -6.76
CA LEU A 73 16.89 2.76 -6.85
C LEU A 73 17.71 2.80 -5.54
N SER A 74 17.83 1.66 -4.86
CA SER A 74 18.48 1.54 -3.54
C SER A 74 17.77 2.19 -2.34
N ALA A 75 16.61 2.81 -2.54
CA ALA A 75 15.73 3.33 -1.50
C ALA A 75 14.96 2.20 -0.79
N VAL A 76 14.74 2.37 0.52
CA VAL A 76 13.77 1.55 1.26
C VAL A 76 12.53 2.41 1.56
N PRO A 77 11.34 2.06 1.06
CA PRO A 77 10.13 2.82 1.35
C PRO A 77 9.84 2.92 2.84
N ARG A 78 9.33 4.06 3.28
CA ARG A 78 8.92 4.32 4.65
C ARG A 78 7.42 4.22 4.77
N GLU A 79 6.92 3.64 5.86
CA GLU A 79 5.48 3.59 6.12
C GLU A 79 5.06 4.71 7.05
N HIS A 80 3.96 5.36 6.72
CA HIS A 80 3.30 6.35 7.55
C HIS A 80 1.83 5.98 7.69
N ARG A 81 1.31 6.07 8.91
CA ARG A 81 -0.08 5.78 9.23
C ARG A 81 -0.72 7.04 9.77
N ILE A 82 -1.88 7.39 9.22
CA ILE A 82 -2.69 8.51 9.67
C ILE A 82 -3.98 7.91 10.26
N PRO A 83 -4.39 8.31 11.48
CA PRO A 83 -5.68 7.89 12.01
C PRO A 83 -6.80 8.29 11.07
N PHE A 84 -7.59 7.32 10.59
CA PHE A 84 -8.64 7.60 9.62
C PHE A 84 -9.66 8.62 10.15
N ARG A 85 -9.92 8.62 11.46
CA ARG A 85 -10.81 9.60 12.11
C ARG A 85 -10.37 11.05 11.88
N ASP A 86 -9.06 11.30 11.77
CA ASP A 86 -8.49 12.65 11.65
C ASP A 86 -8.71 13.21 10.23
N VAL A 87 -8.85 12.32 9.23
CA VAL A 87 -9.04 12.69 7.82
C VAL A 87 -10.43 12.38 7.27
N ARG A 88 -11.29 11.68 8.04
CA ARG A 88 -12.58 11.14 7.58
C ARG A 88 -13.50 12.20 6.98
N ASN A 89 -13.53 13.38 7.61
CA ASN A 89 -14.46 14.46 7.27
C ASN A 89 -13.83 15.52 6.37
N MET A 90 -12.56 15.37 5.99
CA MET A 90 -11.88 16.33 5.13
C MET A 90 -12.48 16.33 3.74
N VAL A 91 -12.81 17.50 3.20
CA VAL A 91 -13.08 17.61 1.76
C VAL A 91 -11.79 17.35 0.96
N PRO A 92 -11.87 17.05 -0.35
CA PRO A 92 -10.69 16.78 -1.16
C PRO A 92 -9.60 17.86 -1.03
N GLU A 93 -9.96 19.13 -1.00
CA GLU A 93 -9.06 20.28 -0.89
C GLU A 93 -8.24 20.25 0.40
N GLU A 94 -8.90 20.05 1.54
CA GLU A 94 -8.25 19.95 2.86
C GLU A 94 -7.30 18.75 2.91
N PHE A 95 -7.70 17.62 2.33
CA PHE A 95 -6.84 16.44 2.28
C PHE A 95 -5.59 16.69 1.42
N VAL A 96 -5.72 17.35 0.26
CA VAL A 96 -4.57 17.71 -0.58
C VAL A 96 -3.65 18.72 0.12
N GLU A 97 -4.23 19.67 0.85
CA GLU A 97 -3.46 20.63 1.66
C GLU A 97 -2.64 19.91 2.74
N LEU A 98 -3.23 18.96 3.45
CA LEU A 98 -2.53 18.12 4.43
C LEU A 98 -1.34 17.38 3.80
N LEU A 99 -1.49 16.83 2.58
CA LEU A 99 -0.38 16.19 1.88
C LEU A 99 0.75 17.18 1.58
N ALA A 100 0.41 18.38 1.10
CA ALA A 100 1.38 19.37 0.67
C ALA A 100 2.10 20.05 1.85
N ARG A 101 1.36 20.41 2.90
CA ARG A 101 1.87 21.20 4.03
C ARG A 101 2.35 20.34 5.18
N ASP A 102 1.51 19.42 5.66
CA ASP A 102 1.81 18.68 6.89
C ASP A 102 2.77 17.52 6.62
N LEU A 103 2.58 16.81 5.51
CA LEU A 103 3.50 15.76 5.08
C LEU A 103 4.66 16.29 4.22
N GLY A 104 4.61 17.57 3.82
CA GLY A 104 5.64 18.19 3.01
C GLY A 104 5.84 17.53 1.64
N ALA A 105 4.82 16.87 1.10
CA ALA A 105 4.93 16.08 -0.12
C ALA A 105 5.28 16.97 -1.32
N LYS A 106 6.29 16.55 -2.10
CA LYS A 106 6.63 17.19 -3.39
C LYS A 106 6.15 16.39 -4.59
N GLY A 107 5.75 15.14 -4.35
CA GLY A 107 5.02 14.34 -5.31
C GLY A 107 4.04 13.41 -4.61
N VAL A 108 3.04 12.97 -5.36
CA VAL A 108 2.03 12.03 -4.90
C VAL A 108 1.82 10.96 -5.97
N VAL A 109 1.73 9.70 -5.57
CA VAL A 109 1.48 8.56 -6.46
C VAL A 109 0.26 7.79 -5.99
N VAL A 110 -0.69 7.56 -6.89
CA VAL A 110 -1.92 6.81 -6.60
C VAL A 110 -2.29 5.84 -7.70
N GLY A 111 -3.03 4.80 -7.38
CA GLY A 111 -3.67 3.95 -8.39
C GLY A 111 -4.82 4.68 -9.08
N SER A 112 -5.14 4.32 -10.32
CA SER A 112 -6.24 4.90 -11.11
C SER A 112 -7.62 4.79 -10.44
N ASN A 113 -7.82 3.81 -9.55
CA ASN A 113 -9.05 3.63 -8.78
C ASN A 113 -9.06 4.34 -7.42
N TYR A 114 -8.09 5.20 -7.13
CA TYR A 114 -7.98 5.85 -5.82
C TYR A 114 -9.14 6.82 -5.58
N ARG A 115 -9.70 6.75 -4.37
CA ARG A 115 -10.77 7.61 -3.87
C ARG A 115 -10.37 8.21 -2.53
N PHE A 116 -10.72 9.47 -2.30
CA PHE A 116 -10.41 10.18 -1.06
C PHE A 116 -11.41 11.30 -0.76
N GLY A 117 -11.21 11.99 0.36
CA GLY A 117 -12.10 13.03 0.85
C GLY A 117 -13.40 12.47 1.44
N TYR A 118 -14.19 13.36 2.03
CA TYR A 118 -15.43 13.03 2.70
C TYR A 118 -16.39 12.31 1.74
N LYS A 119 -16.93 11.18 2.19
CA LYS A 119 -17.77 10.28 1.37
C LYS A 119 -17.11 9.88 0.05
N ALA A 120 -15.78 9.78 0.05
CA ALA A 120 -14.99 9.44 -1.12
C ALA A 120 -15.21 10.42 -2.29
N ALA A 121 -15.47 11.71 -2.07
CA ALA A 121 -15.81 12.68 -3.11
C ALA A 121 -14.71 12.93 -4.17
N GLY A 122 -13.43 12.77 -3.83
CA GLY A 122 -12.30 12.95 -4.73
C GLY A 122 -11.87 11.68 -5.47
N THR A 123 -11.42 11.82 -6.72
CA THR A 123 -10.80 10.78 -7.57
C THR A 123 -9.29 10.97 -7.71
N ALA A 124 -8.59 10.01 -8.31
CA ALA A 124 -7.20 10.19 -8.73
C ALA A 124 -7.01 11.47 -9.59
N GLU A 125 -7.95 11.80 -10.48
CA GLU A 125 -7.92 13.03 -11.28
C GLU A 125 -8.17 14.29 -10.44
N THR A 126 -9.10 14.25 -9.49
CA THR A 126 -9.29 15.35 -8.53
C THR A 126 -7.99 15.63 -7.77
N LEU A 127 -7.29 14.58 -7.33
CA LEU A 127 -6.00 14.70 -6.64
C LEU A 127 -4.93 15.34 -7.53
N LYS A 128 -4.87 14.95 -8.80
CA LYS A 128 -3.93 15.51 -9.77
C LYS A 128 -4.18 16.99 -10.02
N SER A 129 -5.44 17.37 -10.23
CA SER A 129 -5.85 18.76 -10.40
C SER A 129 -5.52 19.60 -9.16
N LEU A 130 -6.01 19.22 -7.98
CA LEU A 130 -5.76 19.97 -6.74
C LEU A 130 -4.28 20.00 -6.36
N GLY A 131 -3.56 18.89 -6.51
CA GLY A 131 -2.15 18.79 -6.14
C GLY A 131 -1.24 19.72 -6.95
N SER A 132 -1.58 19.96 -8.21
CA SER A 132 -0.85 20.90 -9.07
C SER A 132 -0.85 22.33 -8.53
N ALA A 133 -1.95 22.77 -7.88
CA ALA A 133 -2.05 24.10 -7.28
C ALA A 133 -1.06 24.28 -6.10
N TYR A 134 -0.62 23.18 -5.48
CA TYR A 134 0.39 23.16 -4.43
C TYR A 134 1.81 22.86 -4.96
N GLY A 135 2.00 22.77 -6.27
CA GLY A 135 3.28 22.43 -6.88
C GLY A 135 3.71 20.97 -6.70
N MET A 136 2.77 20.07 -6.34
CA MET A 136 3.04 18.64 -6.24
C MET A 136 3.01 17.98 -7.61
N LYS A 137 3.98 17.11 -7.90
CA LYS A 137 3.92 16.20 -9.06
C LYS A 137 3.04 15.01 -8.73
N VAL A 138 1.86 14.90 -9.36
CA VAL A 138 0.93 13.80 -9.11
C VAL A 138 0.94 12.81 -10.26
N GLU A 139 1.29 11.56 -9.96
CA GLU A 139 1.29 10.45 -10.91
C GLU A 139 0.17 9.45 -10.59
N ILE A 140 -0.60 9.13 -11.63
CA ILE A 140 -1.67 8.14 -11.56
C ILE A 140 -1.17 6.89 -12.28
N VAL A 141 -1.06 5.78 -11.55
CA VAL A 141 -0.60 4.51 -12.11
C VAL A 141 -1.76 3.59 -12.46
N ASN A 142 -1.66 2.92 -13.61
CA ASN A 142 -2.54 1.82 -13.94
C ASN A 142 -2.34 0.67 -12.94
N LEU A 143 -3.46 0.05 -12.57
CA LEU A 143 -3.47 -1.12 -11.71
C LEU A 143 -2.68 -2.25 -12.38
N VAL A 144 -2.01 -3.06 -11.55
CA VAL A 144 -1.19 -4.15 -12.06
C VAL A 144 -2.11 -5.33 -12.42
N GLU A 145 -2.02 -5.78 -13.66
CA GLU A 145 -2.69 -6.98 -14.16
C GLU A 145 -1.81 -8.23 -13.99
N GLU A 146 -2.43 -9.39 -13.79
CA GLU A 146 -1.69 -10.67 -13.74
C GLU A 146 -0.97 -11.03 -15.04
N SER A 147 -1.53 -10.61 -16.18
CA SER A 147 -0.93 -10.74 -17.50
C SER A 147 0.46 -10.08 -17.60
N GLU A 148 0.79 -9.12 -16.73
CA GLU A 148 2.11 -8.48 -16.70
C GLU A 148 3.23 -9.42 -16.22
N PHE A 149 2.91 -10.54 -15.57
CA PHE A 149 3.90 -11.45 -14.99
C PHE A 149 3.52 -12.94 -15.00
N SER A 150 2.32 -13.28 -15.47
CA SER A 150 1.89 -14.66 -15.70
C SER A 150 1.92 -14.98 -17.19
N VAL A 151 2.43 -16.17 -17.52
CA VAL A 151 2.47 -16.69 -18.90
C VAL A 151 1.13 -17.32 -19.30
N GLU A 152 0.20 -17.49 -18.35
CA GLU A 152 -1.15 -17.97 -18.62
C GLU A 152 -2.02 -16.82 -19.15
N HIS A 153 -2.35 -16.89 -20.44
CA HIS A 153 -3.05 -15.86 -21.21
C HIS A 153 -4.57 -15.86 -20.90
N GLY A 154 -4.93 -15.48 -19.67
CA GLY A 154 -6.31 -15.14 -19.30
C GLY A 154 -6.60 -13.64 -19.41
N LEU A 155 -7.88 -13.25 -19.37
CA LEU A 155 -8.29 -11.87 -19.08
C LEU A 155 -7.63 -11.47 -17.75
N GLY A 156 -6.66 -10.56 -17.81
CA GLY A 156 -5.82 -10.20 -16.67
C GLY A 156 -6.65 -9.61 -15.54
N ASP A 157 -6.82 -10.36 -14.46
CA ASP A 157 -7.42 -9.84 -13.24
C ASP A 157 -6.46 -8.86 -12.55
N ILE A 158 -7.03 -7.90 -11.84
CA ILE A 158 -6.26 -6.91 -11.09
C ILE A 158 -5.66 -7.51 -9.82
N VAL A 159 -4.34 -7.34 -9.65
CA VAL A 159 -3.65 -7.63 -8.40
C VAL A 159 -4.20 -6.77 -7.27
N SER A 160 -4.78 -7.41 -6.26
CA SER A 160 -5.37 -6.72 -5.11
C SER A 160 -5.24 -7.52 -3.82
N SER A 161 -5.35 -6.84 -2.68
CA SER A 161 -5.39 -7.49 -1.36
C SER A 161 -6.61 -8.43 -1.23
N THR A 162 -7.74 -8.11 -1.89
CA THR A 162 -8.91 -9.00 -1.96
C THR A 162 -8.58 -10.29 -2.68
N LYS A 163 -7.91 -10.22 -3.84
CA LYS A 163 -7.51 -11.40 -4.60
C LYS A 163 -6.53 -12.28 -3.81
N ILE A 164 -5.56 -11.68 -3.14
CA ILE A 164 -4.61 -12.40 -2.28
C ILE A 164 -5.33 -13.11 -1.12
N ARG A 165 -6.32 -12.47 -0.48
CA ARG A 165 -7.14 -13.12 0.56
C ARG A 165 -7.93 -14.31 0.01
N LYS A 166 -8.52 -14.18 -1.19
CA LYS A 166 -9.22 -15.29 -1.86
C LYS A 166 -8.28 -16.45 -2.14
N GLY A 167 -7.11 -16.18 -2.74
CA GLY A 167 -6.10 -17.20 -3.02
C GLY A 167 -5.60 -17.92 -1.77
N LEU A 168 -5.36 -17.18 -0.68
CA LEU A 168 -5.04 -17.79 0.63
C LEU A 168 -6.19 -18.66 1.15
N GLY A 169 -7.44 -18.21 1.01
CA GLY A 169 -8.63 -18.96 1.43
C GLY A 169 -8.87 -20.24 0.62
N SER A 170 -8.49 -20.25 -0.67
CA SER A 170 -8.58 -21.44 -1.54
C SER A 170 -7.33 -22.31 -1.54
N GLY A 171 -6.28 -21.93 -0.80
CA GLY A 171 -5.00 -22.65 -0.79
C GLY A 171 -4.13 -22.44 -2.04
N ASP A 172 -4.49 -21.51 -2.92
CA ASP A 172 -3.72 -21.18 -4.13
C ASP A 172 -2.53 -20.28 -3.78
N VAL A 173 -1.52 -20.88 -3.16
CA VAL A 173 -0.29 -20.20 -2.76
C VAL A 173 0.58 -19.78 -3.96
N GLY A 174 0.39 -20.41 -5.12
CA GLY A 174 1.06 -20.06 -6.38
C GLY A 174 0.60 -18.69 -6.87
N LEU A 175 -0.71 -18.52 -7.03
CA LEU A 175 -1.33 -17.23 -7.36
C LEU A 175 -0.93 -16.14 -6.36
N VAL A 176 -0.98 -16.46 -5.06
CA VAL A 176 -0.60 -15.52 -4.00
C VAL A 176 0.86 -15.07 -4.17
N ALA A 177 1.77 -16.00 -4.42
CA ALA A 177 3.19 -15.67 -4.61
C ALA A 177 3.42 -14.79 -5.85
N GLN A 178 2.70 -15.08 -6.95
CA GLN A 178 2.75 -14.27 -8.17
C GLN A 178 2.27 -12.84 -7.90
N CYS A 179 1.08 -12.67 -7.30
CA CYS A 179 0.51 -11.37 -6.94
C CYS A 179 1.41 -10.55 -5.99
N LEU A 180 2.06 -11.23 -5.04
CA LEU A 180 2.97 -10.60 -4.08
C LEU A 180 4.35 -10.27 -4.65
N GLY A 181 4.75 -10.93 -5.74
CA GLY A 181 6.13 -10.91 -6.26
C GLY A 181 7.14 -11.57 -5.31
N ARG A 182 6.67 -12.41 -4.39
CA ARG A 182 7.45 -13.13 -3.38
C ARG A 182 6.61 -14.26 -2.78
N PRO A 183 7.23 -15.33 -2.23
CA PRO A 183 6.51 -16.31 -1.42
C PRO A 183 5.77 -15.66 -0.25
N TYR A 184 4.57 -16.17 0.04
CA TYR A 184 3.83 -15.80 1.25
C TYR A 184 4.58 -16.30 2.50
N ARG A 185 4.59 -15.49 3.57
CA ARG A 185 5.27 -15.83 4.83
C ARG A 185 4.30 -15.70 5.98
N LEU A 186 4.04 -16.82 6.65
CA LEU A 186 3.34 -16.85 7.93
C LEU A 186 4.34 -16.63 9.06
N VAL A 187 3.98 -15.80 10.04
CA VAL A 187 4.75 -15.63 11.28
C VAL A 187 3.83 -15.98 12.44
N ALA A 188 4.23 -16.95 13.25
CA ALA A 188 3.48 -17.40 14.41
C ALA A 188 4.40 -17.49 15.62
N ARG A 189 3.85 -17.18 16.79
CA ARG A 189 4.48 -17.49 18.08
C ARG A 189 3.91 -18.82 18.56
N LEU A 190 4.77 -19.81 18.74
CA LEU A 190 4.38 -21.09 19.32
C LEU A 190 4.30 -20.94 20.84
N GLY A 191 3.17 -21.32 21.42
CA GLY A 191 3.06 -21.55 22.86
C GLY A 191 3.42 -23.00 23.16
N VAL A 192 4.37 -23.24 24.05
CA VAL A 192 4.64 -24.59 24.53
C VAL A 192 3.55 -24.94 25.53
N LYS A 193 2.69 -25.91 25.21
CA LYS A 193 1.90 -26.62 26.21
C LYS A 193 2.74 -27.78 26.70
N ASP A 194 3.09 -27.79 27.97
CA ASP A 194 3.72 -28.95 28.61
C ASP A 194 2.79 -30.17 28.43
N LEU A 195 3.23 -31.14 27.62
CA LEU A 195 2.51 -32.41 27.43
C LEU A 195 2.81 -33.41 28.56
N ARG A 196 3.27 -32.94 29.72
CA ARG A 196 3.63 -33.77 30.87
C ARG A 196 2.58 -33.68 31.96
N THR A 197 1.48 -34.39 31.80
CA THR A 197 0.72 -35.07 32.89
C THR A 197 -0.47 -35.80 32.29
N GLN A 198 -0.22 -36.98 31.73
CA GLN A 198 -1.11 -38.14 31.88
C GLN A 198 -0.18 -39.36 31.97
N GLY A 199 0.27 -39.61 33.19
CA GLY A 199 0.81 -40.90 33.62
C GLY A 199 -0.23 -41.60 34.46
#